data_AF-A0A4Q3KI91-F1
#
_entry.id   AF-A0A4Q3KI91-F1
#
_cell.length_a   1.000
_cell.length_b   1.000
_cell.length_c   1.000
_cell.angle_alpha   90.00
_cell.angle_beta   90.00
_cell.angle_gamma   90.00
#
_symmetry.space_group_name_H-M   'P 1'
#
loop_
_entity.id
_entity.type
_entity.pdbx_description
1 polymer ?
#
loop_
_entity_poly.entity_id
_entity_poly.type
_entity_poly.pdbx_seq_one_letter_code
_entity_poly.pdbx_strand_id
1 'polypeptide(L)'
;MALEKVRNIAPKVDQIVIGLGPGSFAGVRISIAAALGMQLIQDAELVGIPSVAALETGTPRYIAVGDARRDTFYWSEVEAG
;
A
#
# COMPACT_ATOMS: atom_id res chain seq x y z
N MET A 1 -1.74 -3.44 -19.16
CA MET A 1 -2.11 -4.85 -18.90
C MET A 1 -3.06 -5.09 -17.73
N ALA A 2 -2.85 -4.53 -16.52
CA ALA A 2 -3.83 -4.69 -15.41
C ALA A 2 -5.02 -3.72 -15.54
N LEU A 3 -4.77 -2.41 -15.56
CA LEU A 3 -5.80 -1.36 -15.72
C LEU A 3 -6.62 -1.52 -17.02
N GLU A 4 -5.97 -1.90 -18.13
CA GLU A 4 -6.67 -2.13 -19.40
C GLU A 4 -7.72 -3.24 -19.34
N LYS A 5 -7.49 -4.28 -18.53
CA LYS A 5 -8.45 -5.39 -18.36
C LYS A 5 -9.69 -4.94 -17.59
N VAL A 6 -9.56 -3.99 -16.68
CA VAL A 6 -10.65 -3.54 -15.81
C VAL A 6 -11.36 -2.29 -16.34
N ARG A 7 -10.76 -1.56 -17.29
CA ARG A 7 -11.29 -0.30 -17.84
C ARG A 7 -12.72 -0.41 -18.38
N ASN A 8 -13.09 -1.54 -18.97
CA ASN A 8 -14.43 -1.76 -19.51
C ASN A 8 -15.45 -2.17 -18.44
N ILE A 9 -15.00 -2.51 -17.23
CA ILE A 9 -15.80 -2.99 -16.11
C ILE A 9 -16.01 -1.86 -15.09
N ALA A 10 -14.96 -1.08 -14.82
CA ALA A 10 -14.96 0.08 -13.97
C ALA A 10 -14.36 1.27 -14.76
N PRO A 11 -15.19 2.08 -15.44
CA PRO A 11 -14.71 3.17 -16.28
C PRO A 11 -14.13 4.34 -15.48
N LYS A 12 -14.47 4.44 -14.19
CA LYS A 12 -13.91 5.38 -13.23
C LYS A 12 -13.30 4.62 -12.06
N VAL A 13 -12.20 5.14 -11.53
CA VAL A 13 -11.62 4.70 -10.26
C VAL A 13 -12.11 5.65 -9.18
N ASP A 14 -12.90 5.16 -8.23
CA ASP A 14 -13.41 5.98 -7.12
C ASP A 14 -12.41 6.08 -5.96
N GLN A 15 -11.57 5.07 -5.78
CA GLN A 15 -10.59 5.01 -4.69
C GLN A 15 -9.27 4.38 -5.14
N ILE A 16 -8.17 4.94 -4.65
CA ILE A 16 -6.80 4.48 -4.84
C ILE A 16 -6.24 4.17 -3.45
N VAL A 17 -5.79 2.94 -3.23
CA VAL A 17 -5.21 2.51 -1.95
C VAL A 17 -3.73 2.19 -2.15
N ILE A 18 -2.87 2.75 -1.30
CA ILE A 18 -1.42 2.51 -1.35
C ILE A 18 -0.83 2.14 0.01
N GLY A 19 0.23 1.33 -0.02
CA GLY A 19 1.04 1.05 1.17
C GLY A 19 1.97 2.19 1.53
N LEU A 20 2.00 2.58 2.80
CA LEU A 20 2.88 3.64 3.33
C LEU A 20 4.18 3.10 3.95
N GLY A 21 4.39 1.78 3.90
CA GLY A 21 5.51 1.10 4.53
C GLY A 21 5.18 0.56 5.93
N PRO A 22 6.15 -0.08 6.61
CA PRO A 22 7.56 -0.22 6.22
C PRO A 22 7.75 -1.04 4.93
N GLY A 23 8.77 -0.69 4.16
CA GLY A 23 9.07 -1.26 2.84
C GLY A 23 10.31 -0.60 2.22
N SER A 24 10.57 -0.83 0.93
CA SER A 24 11.67 -0.16 0.23
C SER A 24 11.46 1.36 0.20
N PHE A 25 12.48 2.13 0.62
CA PHE A 25 12.44 3.61 0.58
C PHE A 25 12.06 4.14 -0.81
N ALA A 26 12.67 3.58 -1.86
CA ALA A 26 12.35 3.94 -3.24
C ALA A 26 10.93 3.51 -3.61
N GLY A 27 10.55 2.27 -3.25
CA GLY A 27 9.23 1.71 -3.59
C GLY A 27 8.07 2.50 -2.99
N VAL A 28 8.14 2.85 -1.71
CA VAL A 28 7.10 3.64 -1.03
C VAL A 28 6.95 5.01 -1.70
N ARG A 29 8.06 5.71 -1.97
CA ARG A 29 7.99 7.03 -2.64
C ARG A 29 7.46 6.95 -4.07
N ILE A 30 7.85 5.92 -4.82
CA ILE A 30 7.32 5.70 -6.18
C ILE A 30 5.80 5.46 -6.11
N SER A 31 5.33 4.64 -5.18
CA SER A 31 3.90 4.37 -5.03
C SER A 31 3.08 5.62 -4.68
N ILE A 32 3.57 6.44 -3.75
CA ILE A 32 2.94 7.70 -3.36
C ILE A 32 2.89 8.67 -4.54
N ALA A 33 4.00 8.86 -5.24
CA ALA A 33 4.07 9.77 -6.38
C ALA A 33 3.13 9.32 -7.53
N ALA A 34 3.10 8.03 -7.83
CA ALA A 34 2.21 7.48 -8.84
C ALA A 34 0.73 7.66 -8.47
N ALA A 35 0.36 7.39 -7.22
CA ALA A 35 -1.00 7.51 -6.74
C ALA A 35 -1.51 8.95 -6.71
N LEU A 36 -0.67 9.91 -6.30
CA LEU A 36 -1.00 11.34 -6.40
C LEU A 36 -1.23 11.76 -7.86
N GLY A 37 -0.37 11.30 -8.78
CA GLY A 37 -0.57 11.55 -10.22
C GLY A 37 -1.89 10.98 -10.74
N MET A 38 -2.29 9.79 -10.28
CA MET A 38 -3.57 9.18 -10.65
C MET A 38 -4.77 9.90 -10.02
N GLN A 39 -4.68 10.29 -8.75
CA GLN A 39 -5.73 11.03 -8.03
C GLN A 39 -6.10 12.33 -8.77
N LEU A 40 -5.09 13.07 -9.24
CA LEU A 40 -5.29 14.32 -9.98
C LEU A 40 -6.12 14.15 -11.27
N ILE A 41 -6.08 12.97 -11.89
CA ILE A 41 -6.76 12.70 -13.17
C ILE A 41 -8.12 12.04 -12.95
N GLN A 42 -8.24 11.19 -11.93
CA GLN A 42 -9.41 10.32 -11.72
C GLN A 42 -10.47 10.95 -10.79
N ASP A 43 -10.14 12.04 -10.09
CA ASP A 43 -10.97 12.58 -9.00
C ASP A 43 -11.35 11.47 -7.99
N ALA A 44 -10.33 10.69 -7.62
CA ALA A 44 -10.44 9.52 -6.77
C ALA A 44 -10.01 9.84 -5.33
N GLU A 45 -10.64 9.21 -4.35
CA GLU A 45 -10.15 9.23 -2.98
C GLU A 45 -8.81 8.48 -2.90
N LEU A 46 -7.82 9.05 -2.23
CA LEU A 46 -6.52 8.42 -2.02
C LEU A 46 -6.37 8.03 -0.55
N VAL A 47 -6.24 6.73 -0.29
CA VAL A 47 -6.09 6.17 1.05
C VAL A 47 -4.72 5.52 1.19
N GLY A 48 -3.99 5.90 2.23
CA GLY A 48 -2.73 5.27 2.59
C GLY A 48 -2.93 4.30 3.76
N ILE A 49 -2.41 3.08 3.64
CA ILE A 49 -2.45 2.07 4.69
C ILE A 49 -1.02 1.68 5.12
N PRO A 50 -0.74 1.50 6.42
CA PRO A 50 0.50 0.88 6.85
C PRO A 50 0.65 -0.50 6.21
N SER A 51 1.77 -0.75 5.53
CA SER A 51 1.97 -2.00 4.77
C SER A 51 1.88 -3.25 5.66
N VAL A 52 2.29 -3.13 6.92
CA VAL A 52 2.19 -4.21 7.90
C VAL A 52 0.77 -4.50 8.35
N ALA A 53 -0.16 -3.55 8.26
CA ALA A 53 -1.57 -3.77 8.58
C ALA A 53 -2.27 -4.56 7.46
N ALA A 54 -1.87 -4.34 6.20
CA ALA A 54 -2.43 -5.04 5.04
C ALA A 54 -1.99 -6.51 4.90
N LEU A 55 -1.26 -7.07 5.87
CA LEU A 55 -0.80 -8.45 5.80
C LEU A 55 -1.96 -9.40 6.11
N GLU A 56 -2.23 -10.31 5.18
CA GLU A 56 -3.20 -11.38 5.43
C GLU A 56 -2.62 -12.35 6.45
N THR A 57 -3.24 -12.40 7.63
CA THR A 57 -2.84 -13.29 8.72
C THR A 57 -4.04 -14.06 9.25
N GLY A 58 -3.81 -15.25 9.80
CA GLY A 58 -4.87 -16.07 10.42
C GLY A 58 -5.31 -15.61 11.81
N THR A 59 -4.85 -14.44 12.28
CA THR A 59 -5.07 -13.93 13.64
C THR A 59 -5.25 -12.42 13.62
N PRO A 60 -6.14 -11.83 14.43
CA PRO A 60 -6.28 -10.38 14.51
C PRO A 60 -5.07 -9.69 15.14
N ARG A 61 -4.17 -10.41 15.81
CA ARG A 61 -2.98 -9.85 16.45
C ARG A 61 -1.73 -10.61 16.04
N TYR A 62 -0.70 -9.89 15.60
CA TYR A 62 0.57 -10.46 15.14
C TYR A 62 1.72 -9.45 15.28
N ILE A 63 2.95 -9.96 15.21
CA ILE A 63 4.16 -9.14 15.11
C ILE A 63 4.69 -9.27 13.68
N ALA A 64 4.76 -8.14 12.98
CA ALA A 64 5.43 -8.06 11.68
C ALA A 64 6.90 -7.70 11.90
N VAL A 65 7.81 -8.46 11.29
CA VAL A 65 9.26 -8.20 11.32
C VAL A 65 9.80 -8.29 9.91
N GLY A 66 10.70 -7.38 9.54
CA GLY A 66 11.37 -7.43 8.24
C GLY A 66 12.72 -6.72 8.21
N ASP A 67 13.50 -7.02 7.16
CA ASP A 67 14.82 -6.46 6.93
C ASP A 67 14.75 -4.94 6.64
N ALA A 68 15.44 -4.14 7.44
CA ALA A 68 15.57 -2.68 7.28
C ALA A 68 16.92 -2.26 6.67
N ARG A 69 17.70 -3.23 6.16
CA ARG A 69 19.07 -3.13 5.64
C ARG A 69 20.09 -2.82 6.73
N ARG A 70 21.37 -2.93 6.37
CA ARG A 70 22.52 -2.56 7.24
C ARG A 70 22.48 -3.27 8.60
N ASP A 71 22.17 -4.57 8.58
CA ASP A 71 22.07 -5.40 9.78
C ASP A 71 21.05 -4.90 10.81
N THR A 72 20.02 -4.18 10.34
CA THR A 72 18.89 -3.73 11.16
C THR A 72 17.59 -4.33 10.66
N PHE A 73 16.58 -4.33 11.54
CA PHE A 73 15.23 -4.79 11.22
C PHE A 73 14.21 -3.77 11.70
N TYR A 74 13.06 -3.75 11.04
CA TYR A 74 11.88 -3.12 11.59
C TYR A 74 11.03 -4.20 12.27
N TRP A 75 10.26 -3.79 13.26
CA TRP A 75 9.21 -4.62 13.83
C TRP A 75 8.00 -3.75 14.19
N SER A 76 6.83 -4.36 14.19
CA SER A 76 5.58 -3.70 14.60
C SER A 76 4.64 -4.73 15.17
N GLU A 77 4.03 -4.41 16.30
CA GLU A 77 2.87 -5.13 16.78
C GLU A 77 1.64 -4.59 16.07
N VAL A 78 0.85 -5.47 15.49
CA VAL A 78 -0.38 -5.14 14.78
C VAL A 78 -1.54 -5.83 15.47
N GLU A 79 -2.60 -5.07 15.70
CA GLU A 79 -3.88 -5.54 16.23
C GLU A 79 -4.99 -4.99 15.33
N ALA A 80 -5.88 -5.88 14.88
CA ALA A 80 -6.97 -5.57 13.96
C ALA A 80 -6.51 -4.81 12.69
N GLY A 81 -5.41 -5.29 12.10
CA GLY A 81 -4.81 -4.77 10.85
C GLY A 81 -5.66 -5.01 9.61
#